data_AF-A0A059WYL6-F1
#
_entry.id   AF-A0A059WYL6-F1
#
_cell.length_a   1.000
_cell.length_b   1.000
_cell.length_c   1.000
_cell.angle_alpha   90.00
_cell.angle_beta   90.00
_cell.angle_gamma   90.00
#
_symmetry.space_group_name_H-M   'P 1'
#
loop_
_entity.id
_entity.type
_entity.pdbx_description
1 polymer ?
#
loop_
_entity_poly.entity_id
_entity_poly.type
_entity_poly.pdbx_seq_one_letter_code
_entity_poly.pdbx_strand_id
1 'polypeptide(L)'
;VSPLSKKKADEPDWVERFEIFAGQMELSNGFSELNDPEDQRARFEAQLKERERGDEEAHQMDEDYIRALSFGMPPAGGVGVGVDRVAMLLTNSQTIRDVILFPLLRPEKQSTTEGSESEPSKSA
;
A
#
# COMPACT_ATOMS: atom_id res chain seq x y z
N VAL A 1 14.04 -1.24 -2.80
CA VAL A 1 12.79 -1.63 -3.50
C VAL A 1 12.15 -2.88 -2.89
N SER A 2 12.88 -3.97 -2.60
CA SER A 2 12.27 -5.21 -2.05
C SER A 2 12.84 -5.59 -0.67
N PRO A 3 12.51 -4.83 0.40
CA PRO A 3 13.10 -4.99 1.72
C PRO A 3 12.68 -6.29 2.44
N LEU A 4 11.60 -6.94 2.01
CA LEU A 4 11.07 -8.18 2.62
C LEU A 4 11.32 -9.44 1.77
N SER A 5 11.86 -9.27 0.56
CA SER A 5 12.04 -10.39 -0.36
C SER A 5 13.42 -11.05 -0.15
N LYS A 6 13.42 -12.38 -0.13
CA LYS A 6 14.63 -13.19 0.00
C LYS A 6 15.58 -12.96 -1.17
N LYS A 7 16.89 -12.87 -0.89
CA LYS A 7 17.91 -12.80 -1.94
C LYS A 7 17.96 -14.10 -2.72
N LYS A 8 18.19 -14.00 -4.02
CA LYS A 8 18.41 -15.15 -4.88
C LYS A 8 19.79 -15.74 -4.56
N ALA A 9 19.87 -17.05 -4.32
CA ALA A 9 21.08 -17.69 -3.77
C ALA A 9 22.29 -17.64 -4.71
N ASP A 10 22.05 -17.72 -6.02
CA ASP A 10 23.03 -17.73 -7.11
C ASP A 10 23.30 -16.32 -7.68
N GLU A 11 22.45 -15.34 -7.38
CA GLU A 11 22.56 -13.98 -7.89
C GLU A 11 22.28 -12.95 -6.78
N PRO A 12 23.30 -12.54 -6.00
CA PRO A 12 23.11 -11.77 -4.76
C PRO A 12 22.57 -10.34 -4.97
N ASP A 13 22.65 -9.82 -6.20
CA ASP A 13 22.06 -8.54 -6.59
C ASP A 13 20.54 -8.62 -6.84
N TRP A 14 19.98 -9.84 -6.84
CA TRP A 14 18.58 -10.11 -7.14
C TRP A 14 17.83 -10.70 -5.95
N VAL A 15 16.52 -10.54 -5.99
CA VAL A 15 15.58 -11.15 -5.03
C VAL A 15 14.62 -12.08 -5.76
N GLU A 16 14.09 -13.05 -5.04
CA GLU A 16 13.08 -13.98 -5.56
C GLU A 16 11.69 -13.34 -5.48
N ARG A 17 11.40 -12.40 -6.39
CA ARG A 17 10.14 -11.64 -6.47
C ARG A 17 9.59 -11.64 -7.90
N PHE A 18 8.27 -11.66 -8.02
CA PHE A 18 7.55 -11.47 -9.27
C PHE A 18 6.37 -10.51 -9.09
N GLU A 19 5.97 -9.89 -10.19
CA GLU A 19 4.76 -9.08 -10.30
C GLU A 19 3.95 -9.54 -11.50
N ILE A 20 2.63 -9.62 -11.36
CA ILE A 20 1.71 -9.97 -12.45
C ILE A 20 1.11 -8.69 -13.00
N PHE A 21 1.30 -8.42 -14.28
CA PHE A 21 0.72 -7.28 -14.97
C PHE A 21 -0.30 -7.72 -16.02
N ALA A 22 -1.47 -7.08 -16.04
CA ALA A 22 -2.48 -7.24 -17.07
C ALA A 22 -3.34 -5.97 -17.20
N GLY A 23 -3.80 -5.65 -18.41
CA GLY A 23 -4.59 -4.43 -18.63
C GLY A 23 -3.87 -3.14 -18.20
N GLN A 24 -2.53 -3.11 -18.32
CA GLN A 24 -1.66 -2.03 -17.84
C GLN A 24 -1.67 -1.77 -16.32
N MET A 25 -2.21 -2.71 -15.53
CA MET A 25 -2.22 -2.66 -14.07
C MET A 25 -1.40 -3.80 -13.47
N GLU A 26 -0.76 -3.56 -12.34
CA GLU A 26 -0.22 -4.61 -11.48
C GLU A 26 -1.39 -5.31 -10.76
N LEU A 27 -1.59 -6.60 -10.97
CA LEU A 27 -2.64 -7.39 -10.32
C LEU A 27 -2.16 -8.06 -9.05
N SER A 28 -0.88 -8.41 -8.98
CA SER A 28 -0.34 -9.18 -7.88
C SER A 28 1.17 -8.97 -7.77
N ASN A 29 1.65 -9.08 -6.54
CA ASN A 29 3.06 -9.07 -6.19
C ASN A 29 3.32 -10.26 -5.26
N GLY A 30 4.30 -11.09 -5.60
CA GLY A 30 4.66 -12.26 -4.81
C GLY A 30 6.16 -12.45 -4.72
N PHE A 31 6.62 -13.07 -3.64
CA PHE A 31 8.04 -13.29 -3.39
C PHE A 31 8.29 -14.43 -2.41
N SER A 32 9.48 -15.01 -2.47
CA SER A 32 9.99 -15.83 -1.37
C SER A 32 10.25 -14.90 -0.17
N GLU A 33 9.65 -15.23 0.96
CA GLU A 33 9.73 -14.43 2.18
C GLU A 33 11.16 -14.44 2.74
N LEU A 34 11.66 -13.26 3.13
CA LEU A 34 12.91 -13.17 3.86
C LEU A 34 12.71 -13.72 5.27
N ASN A 35 13.29 -14.88 5.53
CA ASN A 35 13.17 -15.58 6.81
C ASN A 35 14.43 -15.49 7.69
N ASP A 36 15.43 -14.70 7.28
CA ASP A 36 16.64 -14.42 8.06
C ASP A 36 16.42 -13.15 8.91
N PRO A 37 16.38 -13.26 10.26
CA PRO A 37 16.12 -12.13 11.14
C PRO A 37 17.24 -11.08 11.13
N GLU A 38 18.49 -11.47 10.87
CA GLU A 38 19.62 -10.53 10.84
C GLU A 38 19.61 -9.71 9.55
N ASP A 39 19.37 -10.35 8.39
CA ASP A 39 19.19 -9.63 7.12
C ASP A 39 17.95 -8.72 7.20
N GLN A 40 16.84 -9.20 7.77
CA GLN A 40 15.63 -8.40 7.93
C GLN A 40 15.87 -7.15 8.80
N ARG A 41 16.62 -7.28 9.92
CA ARG A 41 17.00 -6.15 10.76
C ARG A 41 17.84 -5.13 9.99
N ALA A 42 18.89 -5.58 9.30
CA ALA A 42 19.76 -4.71 8.52
C ALA A 42 18.98 -3.93 7.45
N ARG A 43 17.96 -4.56 6.84
CA ARG A 43 17.08 -3.90 5.88
C ARG A 43 16.15 -2.88 6.52
N PHE A 44 15.59 -3.14 7.70
CA PHE A 44 14.83 -2.14 8.45
C PHE A 44 15.70 -0.95 8.88
N GLU A 45 16.94 -1.18 9.32
CA GLU A 45 17.87 -0.08 9.63
C GLU A 45 18.18 0.78 8.39
N ALA A 46 18.31 0.15 7.21
CA ALA A 46 18.48 0.89 5.96
C ALA A 46 17.21 1.69 5.60
N GLN A 47 16.02 1.12 5.78
CA GLN A 47 14.75 1.82 5.56
C GLN A 47 14.57 3.02 6.49
N LEU A 48 14.95 2.92 7.76
CA LEU A 48 14.94 4.05 8.70
C LEU A 48 15.82 5.21 8.21
N LYS A 49 17.01 4.92 7.66
CA LYS A 49 17.89 5.94 7.09
C LYS A 49 17.28 6.63 5.86
N GLU A 50 16.56 5.89 5.02
CA GLU A 50 15.84 6.50 3.89
C GLU A 50 14.66 7.34 4.37
N ARG A 51 13.98 6.93 5.45
CA ARG A 51 12.92 7.73 6.08
C ARG A 51 13.44 9.04 6.65
N GLU A 52 14.61 9.03 7.31
CA GLU A 52 15.28 10.25 7.79
C GLU A 52 15.63 11.22 6.65
N ARG A 53 15.79 10.71 5.43
CA ARG A 53 16.01 11.50 4.22
C ARG A 53 14.71 12.01 3.57
N GLY A 54 13.56 11.71 4.15
CA GLY A 54 12.25 12.21 3.73
C GLY A 54 11.38 11.20 2.95
N ASP A 55 11.75 9.92 2.91
CA ASP A 55 10.89 8.88 2.34
C ASP A 55 9.81 8.45 3.36
N GLU A 56 8.61 9.01 3.25
CA GLU A 56 7.48 8.72 4.15
C GLU A 56 6.93 7.28 4.00
N GLU A 57 7.20 6.62 2.87
CA GLU A 57 6.75 5.26 2.55
C GLU A 57 7.73 4.18 3.06
N ALA A 58 8.93 4.58 3.52
CA ALA A 58 9.92 3.66 4.04
C ALA A 58 9.46 2.99 5.35
N HIS A 59 9.74 1.69 5.47
CA HIS A 59 9.30 0.90 6.61
C HIS A 59 9.91 1.37 7.94
N GLN A 60 9.15 1.22 9.02
CA GLN A 60 9.64 1.43 10.39
C GLN A 60 10.28 0.14 10.93
N MET A 61 11.07 0.27 12.00
CA MET A 61 11.55 -0.89 12.73
C MET A 61 10.40 -1.59 13.46
N ASP A 62 10.26 -2.89 13.25
CA ASP A 62 9.34 -3.76 13.99
C ASP A 62 10.14 -4.84 14.72
N GLU A 63 10.42 -4.59 16.00
CA GLU A 63 11.20 -5.49 16.86
C GLU A 63 10.44 -6.77 17.18
N ASP A 64 9.11 -6.74 17.22
CA ASP A 64 8.31 -7.93 17.49
C ASP A 64 8.27 -8.85 16.26
N TYR A 65 8.22 -8.29 15.05
CA TYR A 65 8.37 -9.04 13.81
C TYR A 65 9.74 -9.71 13.69
N ILE A 66 10.83 -9.00 13.97
CA ILE A 66 12.18 -9.60 13.97
C ILE A 66 12.29 -10.69 15.04
N ARG A 67 11.74 -10.46 16.24
CA ARG A 67 11.70 -11.48 17.29
C ARG A 67 10.93 -12.70 16.81
N ALA A 68 9.79 -12.53 16.15
CA ALA A 68 9.02 -13.65 15.59
C ALA A 68 9.84 -14.45 14.58
N LEU A 69 10.56 -13.80 13.66
CA LEU A 69 11.45 -14.46 12.70
C LEU A 69 12.55 -15.27 13.37
N SER A 70 13.11 -14.76 14.48
CA SER A 70 14.18 -15.43 15.24
C SER A 70 13.79 -16.77 15.86
N PHE A 71 12.49 -17.03 16.06
CA PHE A 71 11.99 -18.34 16.49
C PHE A 71 12.01 -19.40 15.38
N GLY A 72 12.34 -19.02 14.15
CA GLY A 72 12.54 -19.93 13.02
C GLY A 72 11.33 -19.98 12.09
N MET A 73 11.17 -18.94 11.27
CA MET A 73 10.21 -18.95 10.16
C MET A 73 10.65 -19.97 9.08
N PRO A 74 9.81 -20.97 8.75
CA PRO A 74 10.10 -21.89 7.64
C PRO A 74 10.23 -21.15 6.30
N PRO A 75 10.91 -21.75 5.30
CA PRO A 75 10.86 -21.23 3.94
C PRO A 75 9.40 -21.09 3.48
N ALA A 76 9.01 -19.87 3.10
CA ALA A 76 7.65 -19.54 2.70
C ALA A 76 7.66 -18.61 1.49
N GLY A 77 6.56 -18.65 0.73
CA GLY A 77 6.26 -17.69 -0.32
C GLY A 77 5.02 -16.90 0.03
N GLY A 78 5.08 -15.59 -0.16
CA GLY A 78 3.96 -14.68 0.00
C GLY A 78 3.42 -14.21 -1.34
N VAL A 79 2.13 -13.92 -1.40
CA VAL A 79 1.49 -13.28 -2.56
C VAL A 79 0.38 -12.33 -2.10
N GLY A 80 0.43 -11.11 -2.59
CA GLY A 80 -0.66 -10.14 -2.50
C GLY A 80 -1.41 -10.07 -3.82
N VAL A 81 -2.74 -10.12 -3.80
CA VAL A 81 -3.59 -10.00 -5.00
C VAL A 81 -4.54 -8.82 -4.83
N GLY A 82 -4.51 -7.89 -5.78
CA GLY A 82 -5.42 -6.75 -5.81
C GLY A 82 -6.81 -7.16 -6.31
N VAL A 83 -7.70 -7.54 -5.40
CA VAL A 83 -9.06 -8.04 -5.73
C VAL A 83 -9.83 -7.05 -6.60
N ASP A 84 -9.80 -5.75 -6.27
CA ASP A 84 -10.49 -4.72 -7.04
C ASP A 84 -9.94 -4.60 -8.47
N ARG A 85 -8.62 -4.72 -8.65
CA ARG A 85 -7.99 -4.67 -9.99
C ARG A 85 -8.33 -5.91 -10.81
N VAL A 86 -8.40 -7.08 -10.16
CA VAL A 86 -8.89 -8.30 -10.81
C VAL A 86 -10.36 -8.15 -11.22
N ALA A 87 -11.20 -7.61 -10.34
CA ALA A 87 -12.59 -7.31 -10.67
C ALA A 87 -12.69 -6.36 -11.86
N MET A 88 -11.93 -5.25 -11.85
CA MET A 88 -11.88 -4.28 -12.97
C MET A 88 -11.54 -4.95 -14.30
N LEU A 89 -10.52 -5.82 -14.30
CA LEU A 89 -10.10 -6.53 -15.50
C LEU A 89 -11.21 -7.46 -16.02
N LEU A 90 -11.87 -8.20 -15.13
CA LEU A 90 -12.92 -9.16 -15.49
C LEU A 90 -14.22 -8.48 -15.93
N THR A 91 -14.50 -7.27 -15.44
CA THR A 91 -15.71 -6.50 -15.79
C THR A 91 -15.46 -5.45 -16.87
N ASN A 92 -14.23 -5.36 -17.40
CA ASN A 92 -13.80 -4.31 -18.33
C ASN A 92 -14.09 -2.89 -17.78
N SER A 93 -13.93 -2.70 -16.47
CA SER A 93 -14.11 -1.41 -15.80
C SER A 93 -12.82 -0.61 -15.84
N GLN A 94 -12.90 0.64 -16.29
CA GLN A 94 -11.72 1.52 -16.38
C GLN A 94 -11.42 2.28 -15.08
N THR A 95 -12.36 2.30 -14.13
CA THR A 95 -12.19 2.94 -12.82
C THR A 95 -12.51 1.97 -11.69
N ILE A 96 -11.71 2.01 -10.63
CA ILE A 96 -11.90 1.19 -9.42
C ILE A 96 -13.25 1.49 -8.74
N ARG A 97 -13.81 2.68 -8.95
CA ARG A 97 -15.12 3.06 -8.39
C ARG A 97 -16.27 2.22 -8.95
N ASP A 98 -16.12 1.66 -10.14
CA ASP A 98 -17.17 0.85 -10.76
C ASP A 98 -17.28 -0.56 -10.16
N VAL A 99 -16.25 -0.99 -9.41
CA VAL A 99 -16.19 -2.31 -8.76
C VAL A 99 -16.30 -2.25 -7.24
N ILE A 100 -16.41 -1.05 -6.66
CA ILE A 100 -16.64 -0.82 -5.24
C ILE A 100 -18.07 -0.33 -5.03
N LEU A 101 -18.85 -1.04 -4.21
CA LEU A 101 -20.26 -0.72 -3.95
C LEU A 101 -20.48 0.72 -3.42
N PHE A 102 -19.60 1.16 -2.51
CA PHE A 102 -19.64 2.49 -1.90
C PHE A 102 -18.24 3.10 -1.91
N PRO A 103 -17.78 3.68 -3.02
CA PRO A 103 -16.43 4.22 -3.13
C PRO A 103 -16.27 5.48 -2.28
N LEU A 104 -15.05 5.77 -1.84
CA LEU A 104 -14.75 7.03 -1.16
C LEU A 104 -14.98 8.21 -2.13
N LEU A 105 -15.98 9.04 -1.81
CA LEU A 105 -16.29 10.25 -2.54
C LEU A 105 -15.77 11.48 -1.79
N ARG A 106 -15.47 12.55 -2.53
CA ARG A 106 -15.20 13.85 -1.91
C ARG A 106 -16.49 14.38 -1.28
N PRO A 107 -16.46 14.89 -0.04
CA PRO A 107 -17.63 15.51 0.58
C PRO A 107 -18.19 16.65 -0.28
N GLU A 108 -19.50 16.80 -0.30
CA GLU A 108 -20.16 17.94 -0.95
C GLU A 108 -19.81 19.24 -0.23
N LYS A 109 -19.58 20.32 -0.99
CA LYS A 109 -19.46 21.66 -0.40
C LYS A 109 -20.85 22.11 0.02
N GLN A 110 -21.05 22.41 1.30
CA GLN A 110 -22.27 23.05 1.75
C GLN A 110 -22.43 24.39 1.01
N SER A 111 -23.44 24.50 0.16
CA SER A 111 -23.86 25.79 -0.38
C SER A 111 -24.51 26.56 0.77
N THR A 112 -23.86 27.61 1.25
CA THR A 112 -24.47 28.61 2.13
C THR A 112 -25.56 29.33 1.36
N THR A 113 -26.76 28.76 1.36
CA THR A 113 -27.98 29.49 1.07
C THR A 113 -28.47 30.09 2.39
N GLU A 114 -27.76 31.10 2.88
CA GLU A 114 -28.36 32.01 3.86
C GLU A 114 -29.38 32.85 3.11
N GLY A 115 -30.65 32.65 3.46
CA GLY A 115 -31.75 33.44 2.94
C GLY A 115 -31.50 34.91 3.23
N SER A 116 -31.60 35.73 2.20
CA SER A 116 -31.77 37.17 2.33
C SER A 116 -33.12 37.44 2.98
N GLU A 117 -33.19 37.39 4.31
CA GLU A 117 -34.28 38.03 5.05
C GLU A 117 -34.05 39.54 4.99
N SER A 118 -34.81 40.22 4.14
CA SER A 118 -34.92 41.67 4.11
C SER A 118 -35.52 42.16 5.43
N GLU A 119 -34.76 42.95 6.21
CA GLU A 119 -35.30 43.67 7.37
C GLU A 119 -36.45 44.61 6.95
N PRO A 120 -37.57 44.66 7.69
CA PRO A 120 -38.61 45.64 7.43
C PRO A 120 -38.16 47.03 7.89
N SER A 121 -38.14 47.97 6.94
CA SER A 121 -38.00 49.42 7.13
C SER A 121 -38.94 49.92 8.24
N LYS A 122 -38.38 50.38 9.37
CA LYS A 122 -39.14 51.16 10.36
C LYS A 122 -39.34 52.58 9.84
N SER A 123 -40.58 52.88 9.44
CA SER A 123 -41.10 54.23 9.26
C SER A 123 -41.84 54.70 10.52
N ALA A 124 -41.62 55.98 10.86
CA ALA A 124 -42.25 56.82 11.90
C ALA A 124 -41.64 56.76 13.31
#